data_AF-A0A6G3MFU2-F1
#
_entry.id   AF-A0A6G3MFU2-F1
#
_cell.length_a   1.000
_cell.length_b   1.000
_cell.length_c   1.000
_cell.angle_alpha   90.00
_cell.angle_beta   90.00
_cell.angle_gamma   90.00
#
_symmetry.space_group_name_H-M   'P 1'
#
loop_
_entity.id
_entity.type
_entity.pdbx_description
1 polymer ?
#
loop_
_entity_poly.entity_id
_entity_poly.type
_entity_poly.pdbx_seq_one_letter_code
_entity_poly.pdbx_strand_id
1 'polypeptide(L)'
;ADSLQTISEFLNKNITIANRQDVENYIDYILNNCQEKKIALIIIGDPLSATTHTDLMCRAKRGGIKVELINNASIITAVSACGLQLYRFGETVSIVSWTENWQPTSFFDKINENFQRNLHTLCLLDIKLNELAIEGIMRFVHFDTYLIEINRSFNPIIFKVPQKLLLFC
;
A
#
# COMPACT_ATOMS: atom_id res chain seq x y z
N ALA A 1 0.86 -21.95 -9.08
CA ALA A 1 -0.56 -22.28 -8.86
C ALA A 1 -1.31 -20.96 -8.80
N ASP A 2 -2.43 -20.83 -9.52
CA ASP A 2 -3.25 -19.62 -9.46
C ASP A 2 -3.72 -19.40 -8.02
N SER A 3 -3.27 -18.32 -7.39
CA SER A 3 -3.55 -18.00 -5.99
C SER A 3 -5.06 -17.99 -5.69
N LEU A 4 -5.87 -17.56 -6.66
CA LEU A 4 -7.33 -17.56 -6.57
C LEU A 4 -7.91 -18.97 -6.48
N GLN A 5 -7.37 -19.93 -7.24
CA GLN A 5 -7.83 -21.30 -7.21
C GLN A 5 -7.53 -21.93 -5.85
N THR A 6 -6.33 -21.71 -5.31
CA THR A 6 -5.95 -22.18 -3.96
C THR A 6 -6.87 -21.61 -2.88
N ILE A 7 -7.20 -20.31 -2.92
CA ILE A 7 -8.10 -19.69 -1.93
C ILE A 7 -9.53 -20.23 -2.09
N SER A 8 -10.00 -20.42 -3.33
CA SER A 8 -11.35 -20.94 -3.60
C SER A 8 -11.51 -22.37 -3.11
N GLU A 9 -10.51 -23.22 -3.33
CA GLU A 9 -10.45 -24.60 -2.82
C GLU A 9 -10.40 -24.62 -1.29
N PHE A 10 -9.56 -23.76 -0.68
CA PHE A 10 -9.43 -23.67 0.77
C PHE A 10 -10.73 -23.23 1.46
N LEU A 11 -11.43 -22.25 0.88
CA LEU A 11 -12.69 -21.76 1.42
C LEU A 11 -13.90 -22.62 1.04
N ASN A 12 -13.75 -23.53 0.07
CA ASN A 12 -14.83 -24.29 -0.55
C ASN A 12 -16.00 -23.38 -0.98
N LYS A 13 -15.66 -22.24 -1.60
CA LYS A 13 -16.58 -21.20 -2.05
C LYS A 13 -16.11 -20.63 -3.39
N ASN A 14 -17.09 -20.25 -4.21
CA ASN A 14 -16.83 -19.46 -5.42
C ASN A 14 -16.36 -18.06 -5.04
N ILE A 15 -15.25 -17.62 -5.61
CA ILE A 15 -14.66 -16.29 -5.40
C ILE A 15 -14.89 -15.45 -6.65
N THR A 16 -15.43 -14.25 -6.47
CA THR A 16 -15.56 -13.27 -7.54
C THR A 16 -14.44 -12.24 -7.39
N ILE A 17 -13.66 -12.05 -8.45
CA ILE A 17 -12.64 -11.00 -8.50
C ILE A 17 -13.36 -9.65 -8.59
N ALA A 18 -13.05 -8.74 -7.67
CA ALA A 18 -13.52 -7.36 -7.73
C ALA A 18 -12.34 -6.47 -8.13
N ASN A 19 -12.41 -5.84 -9.30
CA ASN A 19 -11.40 -4.87 -9.69
C ASN A 19 -11.60 -3.56 -8.92
N ARG A 20 -10.62 -2.65 -8.97
CA ARG A 20 -10.69 -1.36 -8.29
C ARG A 20 -11.95 -0.56 -8.65
N GLN A 21 -12.31 -0.52 -9.93
CA GLN A 21 -13.55 0.12 -10.39
C GLN A 21 -14.80 -0.60 -9.87
N ASP A 22 -14.74 -1.92 -9.73
CA ASP A 22 -15.85 -2.70 -9.19
C ASP A 22 -16.02 -2.41 -7.70
N VAL A 23 -14.94 -2.35 -6.92
CA VAL A 23 -15.03 -1.97 -5.51
C VAL A 23 -15.55 -0.53 -5.38
N GLU A 24 -14.94 0.45 -6.05
CA GLU A 24 -15.34 1.85 -5.87
C GLU A 24 -16.78 2.15 -6.35
N ASN A 25 -17.25 1.54 -7.45
CA ASN A 25 -18.58 1.78 -8.01
C ASN A 25 -19.66 0.80 -7.54
N TYR A 26 -19.31 -0.45 -7.21
CA TYR A 26 -20.26 -1.47 -6.72
C TYR A 26 -20.28 -1.60 -5.20
N ILE A 27 -19.59 -0.74 -4.44
CA ILE A 27 -19.71 -0.72 -2.97
C ILE A 27 -21.18 -0.65 -2.55
N ASP A 28 -21.99 0.20 -3.18
CA ASP A 28 -23.41 0.31 -2.82
C ASP A 28 -24.19 -0.96 -3.18
N TYR A 29 -23.85 -1.63 -4.28
CA TYR A 29 -24.41 -2.94 -4.63
C TYR A 29 -24.03 -4.02 -3.63
N ILE A 30 -22.75 -4.10 -3.23
CA ILE A 30 -22.25 -5.04 -2.24
C ILE A 30 -22.97 -4.80 -0.90
N LEU A 31 -23.05 -3.54 -0.46
CA LEU A 31 -23.71 -3.16 0.78
C LEU A 31 -25.21 -3.48 0.77
N ASN A 32 -25.91 -3.26 -0.34
CA ASN A 32 -27.32 -3.65 -0.48
C ASN A 32 -27.51 -5.16 -0.34
N ASN A 33 -26.63 -5.96 -0.95
CA ASN A 33 -26.69 -7.42 -0.82
C ASN A 33 -26.33 -7.91 0.60
N CYS A 34 -25.56 -7.13 1.39
CA CYS A 34 -25.25 -7.45 2.78
C CYS A 34 -26.48 -7.42 3.70
N GLN A 35 -27.62 -6.85 3.27
CA GLN A 35 -28.86 -6.91 4.04
C GLN A 35 -29.46 -8.32 4.08
N GLU A 36 -29.26 -9.09 3.00
CA GLU A 36 -29.84 -10.42 2.85
C GLU A 36 -28.82 -11.56 3.01
N LYS A 37 -27.53 -11.27 2.72
CA LYS A 37 -26.47 -12.28 2.64
C LYS A 37 -25.24 -11.86 3.43
N LYS A 38 -24.48 -12.84 3.92
CA LYS A 38 -23.15 -12.60 4.49
C LYS A 38 -22.13 -12.52 3.36
N ILE A 39 -21.42 -11.40 3.27
CA ILE A 39 -20.41 -11.14 2.25
C ILE A 39 -19.06 -10.92 2.94
N ALA A 40 -18.00 -11.50 2.38
CA ALA A 40 -16.62 -11.30 2.82
C ALA A 40 -15.82 -10.65 1.69
N LEU A 41 -15.07 -9.60 2.02
CA LEU A 41 -14.13 -8.95 1.11
C LEU A 41 -12.72 -9.37 1.50
N ILE A 42 -12.03 -10.09 0.59
CA ILE A 42 -10.66 -10.57 0.81
C ILE A 42 -9.70 -9.58 0.17
N ILE A 43 -8.78 -9.04 0.96
CA ILE A 43 -7.82 -8.02 0.55
C ILE A 43 -6.40 -8.55 0.83
N ILE A 44 -5.44 -8.14 0.00
CA ILE A 44 -4.03 -8.45 0.22
C ILE A 44 -3.50 -7.60 1.38
N GLY A 45 -2.89 -8.25 2.36
CA GLY A 45 -2.37 -7.60 3.56
C GLY A 45 -3.49 -7.25 4.54
N ASP A 46 -3.31 -6.13 5.24
CA ASP A 46 -4.24 -5.67 6.25
C ASP A 46 -5.28 -4.69 5.68
N PRO A 47 -6.58 -4.90 5.94
CA PRO A 47 -7.65 -4.11 5.32
C PRO A 47 -7.62 -2.61 5.66
N LEU A 48 -7.04 -2.18 6.79
CA LEU A 48 -7.12 -0.78 7.23
C LEU A 48 -5.77 -0.04 7.26
N SER A 49 -4.68 -0.72 6.93
CA SER A 49 -3.33 -0.13 7.04
C SER A 49 -3.04 0.97 6.03
N ALA A 50 -3.35 0.77 4.75
CA ALA A 50 -2.98 1.69 3.66
C ALA A 50 -3.99 1.67 2.51
N THR A 51 -5.27 1.49 2.81
CA THR A 51 -6.32 1.31 1.81
C THR A 51 -7.47 2.31 2.00
N THR A 52 -8.32 2.44 1.00
CA THR A 52 -9.55 3.23 1.05
C THR A 52 -10.72 2.49 1.72
N HIS A 53 -10.51 1.28 2.25
CA HIS A 53 -11.59 0.45 2.81
C HIS A 53 -12.21 1.00 4.09
N THR A 54 -11.59 1.99 4.73
CA THR A 54 -12.21 2.77 5.81
C THR A 54 -13.50 3.47 5.35
N ASP A 55 -13.58 3.96 4.10
CA ASP A 55 -14.80 4.56 3.56
C ASP A 55 -15.93 3.52 3.47
N LEU A 56 -15.60 2.30 3.02
CA LEU A 56 -16.54 1.18 2.97
C LEU A 56 -17.14 0.88 4.36
N MET A 57 -16.30 0.83 5.40
CA MET A 57 -16.79 0.65 6.77
C MET A 57 -17.72 1.78 7.22
N CYS A 58 -17.39 3.03 6.87
CA CYS A 58 -18.22 4.18 7.19
C CYS A 58 -19.60 4.09 6.53
N ARG A 59 -19.64 3.72 5.24
CA ARG A 59 -20.90 3.55 4.50
C ARG A 59 -21.73 2.39 5.04
N ALA A 60 -21.12 1.25 5.31
CA ALA A 60 -21.79 0.10 5.90
C ALA A 60 -22.46 0.46 7.24
N LYS A 61 -21.74 1.17 8.11
CA LYS A 61 -22.27 1.64 9.40
C LYS A 61 -23.45 2.60 9.21
N ARG A 62 -23.39 3.53 8.25
CA ARG A 62 -24.50 4.44 7.93
C ARG A 62 -25.73 3.67 7.40
N GLY A 63 -25.52 2.60 6.65
CA GLY A 63 -26.57 1.70 6.16
C GLY A 63 -27.10 0.69 7.18
N GLY A 64 -26.66 0.75 8.44
CA GLY A 64 -27.09 -0.20 9.48
C GLY A 64 -26.52 -1.62 9.32
N ILE A 65 -25.49 -1.79 8.47
CA ILE A 65 -24.87 -3.09 8.20
C ILE A 65 -23.78 -3.35 9.23
N LYS A 66 -23.85 -4.51 9.90
CA LYS A 66 -22.80 -4.94 10.82
C LYS A 66 -21.57 -5.38 10.03
N VAL A 67 -20.43 -4.74 10.30
CA VAL A 67 -19.14 -5.11 9.73
C VAL A 67 -18.29 -5.78 10.80
N GLU A 68 -17.67 -6.91 10.43
CA GLU A 68 -16.64 -7.57 11.21
C GLU A 68 -15.30 -7.38 10.51
N LEU A 69 -14.29 -6.95 11.27
CA LEU A 69 -12.95 -6.70 10.77
C LEU A 69 -12.01 -7.81 11.23
N ILE A 70 -11.36 -8.47 10.27
CA ILE A 70 -10.33 -9.47 10.53
C ILE A 70 -9.00 -8.88 10.04
N ASN A 71 -8.12 -8.57 10.98
CA ASN A 71 -6.80 -7.98 10.68
C ASN A 71 -5.83 -9.04 10.16
N ASN A 72 -4.80 -8.59 9.44
CA ASN A 72 -3.76 -9.46 8.91
C ASN A 72 -2.38 -8.76 8.98
N ALA A 73 -1.34 -9.42 8.46
CA ALA A 73 -0.03 -8.81 8.32
C ALA A 73 -0.08 -7.61 7.36
N SER A 74 0.60 -6.52 7.74
CA SER A 74 0.66 -5.27 6.98
C SER A 74 2.11 -4.94 6.63
N ILE A 75 2.34 -4.38 5.44
CA ILE A 75 3.66 -3.87 5.05
C ILE A 75 4.17 -2.79 6.03
N ILE A 76 3.25 -2.02 6.63
CA ILE A 76 3.55 -1.01 7.65
C ILE A 76 4.22 -1.63 8.88
N THR A 77 3.90 -2.88 9.21
CA THR A 77 4.52 -3.61 10.31
C THR A 77 5.69 -4.49 9.85
N ALA A 78 5.55 -5.11 8.67
CA ALA A 78 6.55 -6.01 8.10
C ALA A 78 7.85 -5.28 7.72
N VAL A 79 7.80 -3.96 7.51
CA VAL A 79 8.98 -3.11 7.32
C VAL A 79 10.02 -3.29 8.43
N SER A 80 9.64 -3.67 9.65
CA SER A 80 10.59 -4.00 10.72
C SER A 80 11.63 -5.05 10.34
N ALA A 81 11.36 -5.89 9.33
CA ALA A 81 12.30 -6.87 8.80
C ALA A 81 13.60 -6.23 8.24
N CYS A 82 13.61 -4.94 7.92
CA CYS A 82 14.84 -4.24 7.53
C CYS A 82 15.77 -3.91 8.73
N GLY A 83 15.41 -4.31 9.95
CA GLY A 83 16.19 -4.08 11.16
C GLY A 83 16.01 -2.68 11.75
N LEU A 84 15.08 -1.89 11.21
CA LEU A 84 14.75 -0.56 11.73
C LEU A 84 13.66 -0.62 12.79
N GLN A 85 13.79 0.25 13.79
CA GLN A 85 12.80 0.38 14.85
C GLN A 85 11.53 1.05 14.31
N LEU A 86 10.38 0.38 14.41
CA LEU A 86 9.08 0.91 13.94
C LEU A 86 8.73 2.28 14.53
N TYR A 87 9.07 2.52 15.80
CA TYR A 87 8.86 3.82 16.47
C TYR A 87 9.68 4.97 15.89
N ARG A 88 10.65 4.68 15.01
CA ARG A 88 11.47 5.69 14.32
C ARG A 88 10.96 5.98 12.91
N PHE A 89 9.84 5.40 12.48
CA PHE A 89 9.17 5.79 11.24
C PHE A 89 8.26 7.00 11.47
N GLY A 90 8.33 7.96 10.56
CA GLY A 90 7.48 9.14 10.52
C GLY A 90 6.26 8.92 9.62
N GLU A 91 5.79 9.99 8.98
CA GLU A 91 4.64 9.91 8.07
C GLU A 91 4.96 9.01 6.86
N THR A 92 4.16 7.98 6.62
CA THR A 92 4.23 7.14 5.41
C THR A 92 3.75 7.93 4.19
N VAL A 93 4.43 7.79 3.06
CA VAL A 93 4.11 8.51 1.82
C VAL A 93 3.75 7.54 0.69
N SER A 94 2.95 8.00 -0.27
CA SER A 94 2.67 7.26 -1.51
C SER A 94 3.35 7.94 -2.69
N ILE A 95 4.14 7.18 -3.42
CA ILE A 95 4.85 7.64 -4.62
C ILE A 95 4.10 7.10 -5.83
N VAL A 96 3.68 8.04 -6.66
CA VAL A 96 2.81 7.79 -7.81
C VAL A 96 3.58 8.01 -9.10
N SER A 97 3.21 7.29 -10.15
CA SER A 97 3.86 7.43 -11.45
C SER A 97 3.62 8.84 -11.99
N TRP A 98 4.70 9.48 -12.40
CA TRP A 98 4.62 10.70 -13.17
C TRP A 98 4.14 10.42 -14.59
N THR A 99 3.38 11.36 -15.13
CA THR A 99 3.05 11.42 -16.56
C THR A 99 3.49 12.79 -17.09
N GLU A 100 3.50 12.97 -18.40
CA GLU A 100 3.91 14.25 -19.02
C GLU A 100 3.16 15.46 -18.45
N ASN A 101 1.88 15.28 -18.11
CA ASN A 101 1.00 16.36 -17.65
C ASN A 101 0.73 16.34 -16.14
N TRP A 102 1.29 15.39 -15.40
CA TRP A 102 1.00 15.22 -13.97
C TRP A 102 2.21 14.66 -13.20
N GLN A 103 2.84 15.54 -12.43
CA GLN A 103 4.08 15.27 -11.69
C GLN A 103 3.93 15.76 -10.24
N PRO A 104 3.12 15.08 -9.41
CA PRO A 104 2.96 15.49 -8.02
C PRO A 104 4.29 15.31 -7.28
N THR A 105 4.61 16.28 -6.45
CA THR A 105 5.83 16.32 -5.63
C THR A 105 5.54 16.36 -4.13
N SER A 106 4.27 16.30 -3.73
CA SER A 106 3.86 16.45 -2.32
C SER A 106 4.44 15.38 -1.38
N PHE A 107 4.81 14.20 -1.91
CA PHE A 107 5.52 13.19 -1.13
C PHE A 107 6.93 13.64 -0.72
N PHE A 108 7.56 14.54 -1.48
CA PHE A 108 8.89 15.06 -1.20
C PHE A 108 8.93 15.89 0.09
N ASP A 109 7.98 16.80 0.25
CA ASP A 109 7.91 17.66 1.43
C ASP A 109 7.79 16.83 2.70
N LYS A 110 6.96 15.78 2.68
CA LYS A 110 6.79 14.83 3.78
C LYS A 110 8.04 14.01 4.08
N ILE A 111 8.74 13.55 3.03
CA ILE A 111 10.03 12.87 3.19
C ILE A 111 11.03 13.81 3.87
N ASN A 112 11.11 15.07 3.42
CA ASN A 112 12.00 16.06 4.00
C ASN A 112 11.63 16.38 5.45
N GLU A 113 10.34 16.55 5.78
CA GLU A 113 9.88 16.78 7.15
C GLU A 113 10.27 15.64 8.09
N ASN A 114 10.06 14.39 7.68
CA ASN A 114 10.53 13.23 8.44
C ASN A 114 12.06 13.25 8.61
N PHE A 115 12.80 13.58 7.57
CA PHE A 115 14.25 13.69 7.60
C PHE A 115 14.73 14.76 8.59
N GLN A 116 14.16 15.97 8.55
CA GLN A 116 14.45 17.05 9.50
C GLN A 116 14.14 16.64 10.95
N ARG A 117 13.12 15.80 11.15
CA ARG A 117 12.75 15.23 12.45
C ARG A 117 13.54 13.98 12.83
N ASN A 118 14.55 13.60 12.04
CA ASN A 118 15.41 12.44 12.27
C ASN A 118 14.66 11.09 12.20
N LEU A 119 13.55 11.01 11.45
CA LEU A 119 12.70 9.83 11.28
C LEU A 119 12.98 9.11 9.96
N HIS A 120 12.63 7.82 9.90
CA HIS A 120 12.57 7.02 8.68
C HIS A 120 11.26 7.29 7.94
N THR A 121 11.27 7.12 6.62
CA THR A 121 10.06 7.24 5.80
C THR A 121 9.82 5.94 5.06
N LEU A 122 8.62 5.37 5.24
CA LEU A 122 8.12 4.29 4.41
C LEU A 122 7.45 4.91 3.18
N CYS A 123 7.94 4.55 2.00
CA CYS A 123 7.45 5.01 0.72
C CYS A 123 6.68 3.88 0.02
N LEU A 124 5.36 3.98 -0.04
CA LEU A 124 4.51 3.03 -0.76
C LEU A 124 4.53 3.37 -2.25
N LEU A 125 4.87 2.41 -3.09
CA LEU A 125 4.90 2.57 -4.54
C LEU A 125 3.53 2.27 -5.16
N ASP A 126 3.12 3.08 -6.14
CA ASP A 126 2.01 2.70 -7.01
C ASP A 126 2.40 1.45 -7.82
N ILE A 127 1.48 0.49 -7.92
CA ILE A 127 1.65 -0.81 -8.58
C ILE A 127 1.99 -0.64 -10.07
N LYS A 128 1.66 0.52 -10.64
CA LYS A 128 1.99 0.90 -12.02
C LYS A 128 3.37 1.54 -12.19
N LEU A 129 4.11 1.81 -11.12
CA LEU A 129 5.50 2.27 -11.25
C LEU A 129 6.37 1.14 -11.80
N ASN A 130 7.23 1.49 -12.75
CA ASN A 130 8.30 0.63 -13.23
C ASN A 130 9.65 1.15 -12.73
N GLU A 131 10.69 0.31 -12.83
CA GLU A 131 12.05 0.63 -12.36
C GLU A 131 12.60 1.95 -12.95
N LEU A 132 12.36 2.21 -14.23
CA LEU A 132 12.80 3.43 -14.90
C LEU A 132 12.14 4.70 -14.33
N ALA A 133 10.85 4.63 -14.01
CA ALA A 133 10.13 5.72 -13.37
C ALA A 133 10.63 5.98 -11.94
N ILE A 134 10.94 4.89 -11.21
CA ILE A 134 11.56 4.97 -9.88
C ILE A 134 12.90 5.71 -9.98
N GLU A 135 13.81 5.29 -10.85
CA GLU A 135 15.10 5.96 -11.04
C GLU A 135 14.96 7.45 -11.38
N GLY A 136 13.99 7.80 -12.24
CA GLY A 136 13.68 9.18 -12.58
C GLY A 136 13.29 10.00 -11.35
N ILE A 137 12.33 9.52 -10.57
CA ILE A 137 11.89 10.18 -9.32
C ILE A 137 13.06 10.29 -8.33
N MET A 138 13.89 9.24 -8.21
CA MET A 138 15.06 9.23 -7.31
C MET A 138 16.11 10.27 -7.70
N ARG A 139 16.35 10.49 -9.01
CA ARG A 139 17.26 11.55 -9.46
C ARG A 139 16.78 12.93 -9.04
N PHE A 140 15.47 13.16 -8.99
CA PHE A 140 14.91 14.43 -8.48
C PHE A 140 15.05 14.58 -6.97
N VAL A 141 15.04 13.47 -6.21
CA VAL A 141 15.21 13.49 -4.74
C VAL A 141 16.67 13.81 -4.32
N HIS A 142 17.59 13.92 -5.28
CA HIS A 142 19.01 14.35 -5.18
C HIS A 142 19.57 14.47 -3.75
N PHE A 143 19.93 13.32 -3.18
CA PHE A 143 20.99 13.21 -2.19
C PHE A 143 22.15 12.46 -2.88
N ASP A 144 23.34 13.05 -2.86
CA ASP A 144 24.57 12.39 -3.30
C ASP A 144 24.82 11.13 -2.45
N THR A 145 24.31 9.98 -2.88
CA THR A 145 24.72 8.67 -2.33
C THR A 145 24.39 7.53 -3.30
N TYR A 146 25.45 6.90 -3.80
CA TYR A 146 25.43 5.69 -4.61
C TYR A 146 24.95 4.48 -3.79
N LEU A 147 24.24 3.50 -4.41
CA LEU A 147 24.73 2.11 -4.58
C LEU A 147 23.69 1.05 -5.05
N ILE A 148 24.23 0.12 -5.87
CA ILE A 148 23.97 -1.34 -6.05
C ILE A 148 22.78 -1.82 -6.91
N GLU A 149 23.12 -2.71 -7.86
CA GLU A 149 22.25 -3.53 -8.72
C GLU A 149 21.27 -4.40 -7.92
N ILE A 150 20.01 -4.42 -8.35
CA ILE A 150 18.94 -5.21 -7.75
C ILE A 150 18.53 -6.31 -8.72
N ASN A 151 18.90 -7.55 -8.42
CA ASN A 151 18.43 -8.73 -9.13
C ASN A 151 17.20 -9.33 -8.42
N ARG A 152 16.03 -9.10 -9.05
CA ARG A 152 14.73 -9.82 -9.02
C ARG A 152 14.06 -10.28 -7.69
N SER A 153 12.73 -10.27 -7.79
CA SER A 153 11.67 -10.63 -6.83
C SER A 153 11.40 -9.53 -5.81
N PHE A 154 10.11 -9.14 -5.67
CA PHE A 154 9.57 -8.08 -4.78
C PHE A 154 10.27 -8.07 -3.40
N ASN A 155 11.40 -7.38 -3.33
CA ASN A 155 12.19 -7.15 -2.14
C ASN A 155 12.21 -5.64 -1.96
N PRO A 156 11.93 -5.13 -0.75
CA PRO A 156 11.84 -3.70 -0.53
C PRO A 156 13.18 -3.05 -0.90
N ILE A 157 13.11 -2.00 -1.72
CA ILE A 157 14.32 -1.33 -2.20
C ILE A 157 14.85 -0.44 -1.08
N ILE A 158 16.07 -0.73 -0.63
CA ILE A 158 16.72 -0.09 0.51
C ILE A 158 17.76 0.92 0.01
N PHE A 159 17.54 2.21 0.25
CA PHE A 159 18.55 3.25 -0.05
C PHE A 159 19.11 3.86 1.24
N LYS A 160 20.44 3.96 1.30
CA LYS A 160 21.19 4.52 2.43
C LYS A 160 21.64 5.94 2.08
N VAL A 161 20.91 6.93 2.59
CA VAL A 161 21.33 8.34 2.63
C VAL A 161 22.42 8.46 3.71
N PRO A 162 23.41 9.37 3.62
CA PRO A 162 24.60 9.45 4.48
C PRO A 162 24.36 9.37 5.99
N GLN A 163 23.12 9.50 6.47
CA GLN A 163 22.74 9.25 7.87
C GLN A 163 21.40 8.50 8.09
N LYS A 164 20.64 8.12 7.04
CA LYS A 164 19.28 7.52 7.16
C LYS A 164 18.89 6.58 6.02
N LEU A 165 17.87 5.77 6.27
CA LEU A 165 17.31 4.81 5.30
C LEU A 165 15.96 5.32 4.76
N LEU A 166 15.81 5.26 3.44
CA LEU A 166 14.52 5.37 2.73
C LEU A 166 14.15 3.98 2.22
N LEU A 167 12.92 3.54 2.51
CA LEU A 167 12.45 2.23 2.08
C LEU A 167 11.25 2.36 1.14
N PHE A 168 11.37 1.73 -0.01
CA PHE A 168 10.30 1.67 -1.01
C PHE A 168 9.70 0.27 -1.01
N CYS A 169 8.37 0.20 -0.84
CA CYS A 169 7.61 -1.05 -0.76
C CYS A 169 6.41 -1.03 -1.71
#